data_AF-A0AAV5CL14-F1
#
_entry.id   AF-A0AAV5CL14-F1
#
_cell.length_a   1.000
_cell.length_b   1.000
_cell.length_c   1.000
_cell.angle_alpha   90.00
_cell.angle_beta   90.00
_cell.angle_gamma   90.00
#
_symmetry.space_group_name_H-M   'P 1'
#
loop_
_entity.id
_entity.type
_entity.pdbx_description
1 polymer ?
#
loop_
_entity_poly.entity_id
_entity_poly.type
_entity_poly.pdbx_seq_one_letter_code
_entity_poly.pdbx_strand_id
1 'polypeptide(L)'
;MAAAGYGGECVQVYASVRRTAVDSSLRRLGLENTDDAVQWLEWDALELKIRHWIPASRAAVRGVFASERRLCSLVFHNLPLHKHDSTDGAHDTAFADTVKGASAQLLGFAEAIGTGHRSPEKLFKIIDMHNALADLLPDISDMFAGGSEAIDESIHAQAVDATSCLADAARGILSEFEGAVLRDPSRVPVPGGTVHPLTRYVMNYNSLICDYEASLSELIITSCPSSGDTLAASPDEHNTESHQLPFAAHLISIIIALEHNLESKASLYKDPTLSHLFLMNNVRYIAHKVRHSPDMRALIGDDHLKRLTC
;
A
#
# COMPACT_ATOMS: atom_id res chain seq x y z
N MET A 1 9.35 -32.18 -34.63
CA MET A 1 8.74 -32.50 -33.31
C MET A 1 7.28 -32.08 -33.29
N ALA A 2 6.94 -30.80 -33.44
CA ALA A 2 5.53 -30.36 -33.50
C ALA A 2 4.71 -31.00 -34.64
N ALA A 3 5.26 -31.04 -35.87
CA ALA A 3 4.62 -31.73 -37.00
C ALA A 3 4.52 -33.26 -36.84
N ALA A 4 5.15 -33.85 -35.81
CA ALA A 4 5.10 -35.27 -35.49
C ALA A 4 4.13 -35.57 -34.32
N GLY A 5 3.32 -34.58 -33.90
CA GLY A 5 2.33 -34.73 -32.83
C GLY A 5 2.84 -34.39 -31.42
N TYR A 6 4.14 -34.19 -31.23
CA TYR A 6 4.76 -33.90 -29.92
C TYR A 6 4.69 -32.41 -29.52
N GLY A 7 3.57 -31.77 -29.82
CA GLY A 7 3.38 -30.34 -29.62
C GLY A 7 3.37 -29.91 -28.16
N GLY A 8 2.61 -30.64 -27.33
CA GLY A 8 2.49 -30.36 -25.90
C GLY A 8 3.80 -30.61 -25.14
N GLU A 9 4.53 -31.65 -25.49
CA GLU A 9 5.84 -31.95 -24.91
C GLU A 9 6.87 -30.88 -25.26
N CYS A 10 6.79 -30.29 -26.47
CA CYS A 10 7.64 -29.15 -26.83
C CYS A 10 7.33 -27.91 -25.96
N VAL A 11 6.05 -27.63 -25.69
CA VAL A 11 5.64 -26.53 -24.81
C VAL A 11 6.15 -26.75 -23.39
N GLN A 12 5.98 -27.97 -22.86
CA GLN A 12 6.40 -28.30 -21.50
C GLN A 12 7.93 -28.21 -21.32
N VAL A 13 8.70 -28.77 -22.26
CA VAL A 13 10.17 -28.69 -22.22
C VAL A 13 10.63 -27.24 -22.37
N TYR A 14 10.05 -26.49 -23.31
CA TYR A 14 10.33 -25.06 -23.46
C TYR A 14 10.08 -24.29 -22.17
N ALA A 15 8.90 -24.45 -21.57
CA ALA A 15 8.53 -23.75 -20.33
C ALA A 15 9.46 -24.13 -19.17
N SER A 16 9.88 -25.39 -19.05
CA SER A 16 10.83 -25.81 -18.00
C SER A 16 12.20 -25.13 -18.11
N VAL A 17 12.76 -25.04 -19.32
CA VAL A 17 14.05 -24.38 -19.55
C VAL A 17 13.91 -22.87 -19.35
N ARG A 18 12.87 -22.25 -19.94
CA ARG A 18 12.66 -20.81 -19.82
C ARG A 18 12.36 -20.38 -18.40
N ARG A 19 11.65 -21.18 -17.61
CA ARG A 19 11.41 -20.90 -16.19
C ARG A 19 12.71 -20.69 -15.44
N THR A 20 13.68 -21.58 -15.61
CA THR A 20 15.01 -21.41 -14.97
C THR A 20 15.73 -20.15 -15.42
N ALA A 21 15.56 -19.72 -16.68
CA ALA A 21 16.13 -18.49 -17.20
C ALA A 21 15.44 -17.24 -16.62
N VAL A 22 14.11 -17.27 -16.49
CA VAL A 22 13.33 -16.21 -15.83
C VAL A 22 13.72 -16.10 -14.37
N ASP A 23 13.78 -17.20 -13.64
CA ASP A 23 14.19 -17.24 -12.22
C ASP A 23 15.61 -16.67 -12.05
N SER A 24 16.54 -17.03 -12.95
CA SER A 24 17.91 -16.48 -12.91
C SER A 24 17.94 -14.98 -13.18
N SER A 25 17.02 -14.48 -14.03
CA SER A 25 16.90 -13.05 -14.33
C SER A 25 16.31 -12.29 -13.15
N LEU A 26 15.31 -12.85 -12.46
CA LEU A 26 14.76 -12.27 -11.22
C LEU A 26 15.80 -12.21 -10.11
N ARG A 27 16.59 -13.27 -9.92
CA ARG A 27 17.69 -13.27 -8.95
C ARG A 27 18.72 -12.17 -9.25
N ARG A 28 19.06 -11.97 -10.53
CA ARG A 28 19.96 -10.87 -10.94
C ARG A 28 19.37 -9.48 -10.70
N LEU A 29 18.04 -9.34 -10.69
CA LEU A 29 17.34 -8.11 -10.33
C LEU A 29 17.24 -7.92 -8.80
N GLY A 30 17.70 -8.89 -8.00
CA GLY A 30 17.63 -8.85 -6.53
C GLY A 30 16.30 -9.36 -5.96
N LEU A 31 15.47 -10.00 -6.78
CA LEU A 31 14.21 -10.64 -6.37
C LEU A 31 14.51 -12.10 -5.99
N GLU A 32 15.17 -12.30 -4.85
CA GLU A 32 15.45 -13.64 -4.32
C GLU A 32 14.25 -14.19 -3.52
N ASN A 33 14.06 -15.51 -3.52
CA ASN A 33 12.98 -16.18 -2.77
C ASN A 33 13.06 -15.78 -1.31
N THR A 34 12.09 -14.99 -0.85
CA THR A 34 12.08 -14.42 0.50
C THR A 34 11.06 -15.11 1.40
N ASP A 35 10.67 -16.34 1.06
CA ASP A 35 9.52 -17.04 1.66
C ASP A 35 9.65 -17.23 3.18
N ASP A 36 10.86 -17.32 3.73
CA ASP A 36 11.06 -17.61 5.17
C ASP A 36 11.66 -16.46 6.00
N ALA A 37 12.14 -15.38 5.37
CA ALA A 37 12.96 -14.38 6.08
C ALA A 37 12.26 -13.04 6.35
N VAL A 38 11.18 -12.72 5.64
CA VAL A 38 10.51 -11.40 5.73
C VAL A 38 9.96 -11.12 7.14
N GLN A 39 9.51 -12.15 7.86
CA GLN A 39 8.95 -12.00 9.20
C GLN A 39 10.01 -11.74 10.30
N TRP A 40 11.30 -12.02 10.03
CA TRP A 40 12.37 -11.97 11.03
C TRP A 40 13.47 -10.95 10.72
N LEU A 41 13.35 -10.21 9.62
CA LEU A 41 14.30 -9.15 9.27
C LEU A 41 14.03 -7.91 10.12
N GLU A 42 15.11 -7.30 10.63
CA GLU A 42 15.04 -5.96 11.19
C GLU A 42 14.53 -4.96 10.14
N TRP A 43 13.80 -3.94 10.61
CA TRP A 43 13.13 -2.99 9.72
C TRP A 43 14.08 -2.32 8.73
N ASP A 44 15.29 -1.95 9.14
CA ASP A 44 16.27 -1.30 8.26
C ASP A 44 16.66 -2.19 7.06
N ALA A 45 16.82 -3.49 7.29
CA ALA A 45 17.12 -4.44 6.23
C ALA A 45 15.90 -4.68 5.33
N LEU A 46 14.69 -4.68 5.91
CA LEU A 46 13.44 -4.82 5.17
C LEU A 46 13.16 -3.59 4.29
N GLU A 47 13.36 -2.39 4.82
CA GLU A 47 13.21 -1.14 4.08
C GLU A 47 14.14 -1.09 2.87
N LEU A 48 15.41 -1.49 3.03
CA LEU A 48 16.34 -1.59 1.92
C LEU A 48 15.83 -2.57 0.87
N LYS A 49 15.33 -3.74 1.27
CA LYS A 49 14.75 -4.70 0.32
C LYS A 49 13.56 -4.12 -0.44
N ILE A 50 12.64 -3.44 0.24
CA ILE A 50 11.49 -2.78 -0.39
C ILE A 50 11.95 -1.75 -1.44
N ARG A 51 12.94 -0.91 -1.10
CA ARG A 51 13.49 0.10 -2.01
C ARG A 51 14.11 -0.51 -3.27
N HIS A 52 14.73 -1.69 -3.16
CA HIS A 52 15.27 -2.42 -4.32
C HIS A 52 14.18 -3.19 -5.09
N TRP A 53 13.18 -3.70 -4.38
CA TRP A 53 12.07 -4.45 -4.94
C TRP A 53 11.24 -3.59 -5.90
N ILE A 54 10.97 -2.32 -5.59
CA ILE A 54 10.15 -1.42 -6.43
C ILE A 54 10.68 -1.26 -7.88
N PRO A 55 11.95 -0.87 -8.12
CA PRO A 55 12.48 -0.79 -9.48
C PRO A 55 12.65 -2.18 -10.11
N ALA A 56 12.98 -3.20 -9.30
CA ALA A 56 13.15 -4.57 -9.78
C ALA A 56 11.84 -5.18 -10.27
N SER A 57 10.72 -4.94 -9.58
CA SER A 57 9.39 -5.44 -9.97
C SER A 57 8.93 -4.82 -11.29
N ARG A 58 9.17 -3.51 -11.48
CA ARG A 58 8.93 -2.83 -12.76
C ARG A 58 9.77 -3.42 -13.89
N ALA A 59 11.05 -3.69 -13.65
CA ALA A 59 11.93 -4.33 -14.64
C ALA A 59 11.54 -5.79 -14.93
N ALA A 60 11.03 -6.53 -13.94
CA ALA A 60 10.55 -7.89 -14.10
C ALA A 60 9.32 -7.94 -15.00
N VAL A 61 8.29 -7.14 -14.71
CA VAL A 61 7.03 -7.12 -15.48
C VAL A 61 7.26 -6.56 -16.89
N ARG A 62 7.75 -5.32 -16.99
CA ARG A 62 7.89 -4.61 -18.28
C ARG A 62 9.08 -5.08 -19.13
N GLY A 63 10.04 -5.76 -18.53
CA GLY A 63 11.24 -6.26 -19.20
C GLY A 63 11.20 -7.76 -19.40
N VAL A 64 11.38 -8.52 -18.32
CA VAL A 64 11.54 -9.98 -18.38
C VAL A 64 10.26 -10.63 -18.90
N PHE A 65 9.11 -10.40 -18.25
CA PHE A 65 7.86 -11.05 -18.63
C PHE A 65 7.40 -10.59 -20.03
N ALA A 66 7.52 -9.30 -20.35
CA ALA A 66 7.18 -8.80 -21.69
C ALA A 66 8.06 -9.46 -22.78
N SER A 67 9.34 -9.66 -22.50
CA SER A 67 10.25 -10.35 -23.43
C SER A 67 9.92 -11.83 -23.59
N GLU A 68 9.53 -12.53 -22.51
CA GLU A 68 9.09 -13.93 -22.59
C GLU A 68 7.79 -14.05 -23.39
N ARG A 69 6.84 -13.15 -23.22
CA ARG A 69 5.60 -13.16 -24.02
C ARG A 69 5.90 -13.04 -25.51
N ARG A 70 6.79 -12.12 -25.87
CA ARG A 70 7.26 -11.96 -27.25
C ARG A 70 7.98 -13.22 -27.77
N LEU A 71 8.82 -13.84 -26.94
CA LEU A 71 9.55 -15.05 -27.32
C LEU A 71 8.61 -16.24 -27.52
N CYS A 72 7.63 -16.43 -26.62
CA CYS A 72 6.61 -17.47 -26.76
C CYS A 72 5.80 -17.28 -28.03
N SER A 73 5.38 -16.04 -28.34
CA SER A 73 4.74 -15.73 -29.61
C SER A 73 5.64 -16.10 -30.80
N LEU A 74 6.90 -15.67 -30.83
CA LEU A 74 7.80 -15.96 -31.95
C LEU A 74 8.07 -17.46 -32.18
N VAL A 75 8.20 -18.25 -31.11
CA VAL A 75 8.50 -19.69 -31.19
C VAL A 75 7.27 -20.49 -31.62
N PHE A 76 6.09 -20.15 -31.11
CA PHE A 76 4.87 -20.95 -31.30
C PHE A 76 3.94 -20.44 -32.40
N HIS A 77 4.08 -19.20 -32.87
CA HIS A 77 3.24 -18.60 -33.92
C HIS A 77 3.26 -19.36 -35.26
N ASN A 78 4.33 -20.09 -35.56
CA ASN A 78 4.49 -20.81 -36.83
C ASN A 78 4.43 -22.34 -36.70
N LEU A 79 4.12 -22.89 -35.52
CA LEU A 79 4.11 -24.34 -35.31
C LEU A 79 2.74 -24.93 -35.70
N PRO A 80 2.69 -25.90 -36.64
CA PRO A 80 1.46 -26.61 -36.98
C PRO A 80 1.14 -27.60 -35.87
N LEU A 81 0.60 -27.10 -34.77
CA LEU A 81 -0.03 -27.89 -33.72
C LEU A 81 -1.40 -28.34 -34.25
N HIS A 82 -1.75 -29.61 -34.07
CA HIS A 82 -2.79 -30.30 -34.83
C HIS A 82 -4.16 -29.58 -34.89
N LYS A 83 -4.79 -29.64 -36.08
CA LYS A 83 -6.10 -29.09 -36.50
C LYS A 83 -7.36 -29.49 -35.70
N HIS A 84 -7.25 -30.07 -34.50
CA HIS A 84 -8.44 -30.57 -33.78
C HIS A 84 -8.64 -30.01 -32.37
N ASP A 85 -7.65 -29.32 -31.77
CA ASP A 85 -7.86 -28.53 -30.55
C ASP A 85 -7.16 -27.18 -30.70
N SER A 86 -7.93 -26.12 -30.56
CA SER A 86 -7.57 -24.70 -30.46
C SER A 86 -6.07 -24.35 -30.57
N THR A 87 -5.62 -24.12 -31.81
CA THR A 87 -4.28 -23.61 -32.16
C THR A 87 -3.94 -22.23 -31.56
N ASP A 88 -4.91 -21.51 -31.00
CA ASP A 88 -4.69 -20.18 -30.42
C ASP A 88 -4.07 -20.19 -29.01
N GLY A 89 -4.16 -21.27 -28.23
CA GLY A 89 -3.78 -21.22 -26.80
C GLY A 89 -2.37 -21.66 -26.43
N ALA A 90 -1.61 -22.26 -27.36
CA ALA A 90 -0.35 -22.94 -27.02
C ALA A 90 0.77 -21.98 -26.59
N HIS A 91 0.85 -20.81 -27.23
CA HIS A 91 1.84 -19.78 -26.92
C HIS A 91 1.57 -19.11 -25.57
N ASP A 92 0.29 -18.89 -25.25
CA ASP A 92 -0.09 -18.34 -23.94
C ASP A 92 0.05 -19.34 -22.81
N THR A 93 -0.23 -20.64 -23.07
CA THR A 93 0.01 -21.70 -22.08
C THR A 93 1.51 -21.81 -21.77
N ALA A 94 2.37 -21.76 -22.79
CA ALA A 94 3.82 -21.77 -22.62
C ALA A 94 4.32 -20.56 -21.81
N PHE A 95 3.78 -19.37 -22.09
CA PHE A 95 4.11 -18.14 -21.38
C PHE A 95 3.66 -18.21 -19.91
N ALA A 96 2.40 -18.57 -19.68
CA ALA A 96 1.80 -18.70 -18.36
C ALA A 96 2.58 -19.69 -17.48
N ASP A 97 2.90 -20.88 -17.99
CA ASP A 97 3.67 -21.88 -17.25
C ASP A 97 5.12 -21.46 -16.94
N THR A 98 5.68 -20.59 -17.77
CA THR A 98 7.04 -20.06 -17.60
C THR A 98 7.07 -19.01 -16.50
N VAL A 99 6.09 -18.10 -16.49
CA VAL A 99 6.09 -16.90 -15.65
C VAL A 99 5.33 -17.08 -14.33
N LYS A 100 4.40 -18.05 -14.23
CA LYS A 100 3.56 -18.26 -13.04
C LYS A 100 4.33 -18.31 -11.72
N GLY A 101 5.43 -19.07 -11.65
CA GLY A 101 6.23 -19.17 -10.42
C GLY A 101 6.92 -17.85 -10.06
N ALA A 102 7.46 -17.16 -11.06
CA ALA A 102 8.12 -15.88 -10.94
C ALA A 102 7.14 -14.76 -10.52
N SER A 103 5.92 -14.74 -11.09
CA SER A 103 4.84 -13.83 -10.68
C SER A 103 4.41 -14.10 -9.25
N ALA A 104 4.18 -15.37 -8.89
CA ALA A 104 3.77 -15.75 -7.54
C ALA A 104 4.81 -15.34 -6.49
N GLN A 105 6.11 -15.47 -6.79
CA GLN A 105 7.19 -15.02 -5.90
C GLN A 105 7.19 -13.49 -5.72
N LEU A 106 7.04 -12.73 -6.81
CA LEU A 106 7.01 -11.27 -6.78
C LEU A 106 5.82 -10.76 -5.96
N LEU A 107 4.63 -11.29 -6.23
CA LEU A 107 3.38 -10.90 -5.56
C LEU A 107 3.35 -11.39 -4.11
N GLY A 108 3.81 -12.62 -3.85
CA GLY A 108 3.91 -13.19 -2.51
C GLY A 108 4.81 -12.38 -1.57
N PHE A 109 5.89 -11.77 -2.09
CA PHE A 109 6.68 -10.82 -1.30
C PHE A 109 5.85 -9.61 -0.86
N ALA A 110 5.04 -9.05 -1.76
CA ALA A 110 4.20 -7.89 -1.45
C ALA A 110 3.08 -8.24 -0.44
N GLU A 111 2.45 -9.40 -0.60
CA GLU A 111 1.49 -9.95 0.37
C GLU A 111 2.12 -10.18 1.75
N ALA A 112 3.35 -10.69 1.81
CA ALA A 112 4.08 -10.89 3.06
C ALA A 112 4.36 -9.56 3.79
N ILE A 113 4.61 -8.47 3.05
CA ILE A 113 4.74 -7.13 3.63
C ILE A 113 3.40 -6.62 4.15
N GLY A 114 2.31 -6.82 3.39
CA GLY A 114 0.96 -6.39 3.80
C GLY A 114 0.42 -7.14 5.03
N THR A 115 0.77 -8.41 5.18
CA THR A 115 0.38 -9.25 6.35
C THR A 115 1.30 -9.10 7.56
N GLY A 116 2.43 -8.40 7.41
CA GLY A 116 3.41 -8.21 8.48
C GLY A 116 2.92 -7.32 9.64
N HIS A 117 3.74 -7.22 10.69
CA HIS A 117 3.43 -6.37 11.84
C HIS A 117 3.28 -4.90 11.42
N ARG A 118 2.13 -4.31 11.74
CA ARG A 118 1.78 -2.92 11.45
C ARG A 118 2.53 -1.98 12.38
N SER A 119 3.20 -0.99 11.81
CA SER A 119 3.82 0.08 12.58
C SER A 119 3.85 1.37 11.77
N PRO A 120 3.76 2.55 12.42
CA PRO A 120 3.71 3.85 11.75
C PRO A 120 4.90 4.09 10.80
N GLU A 121 6.08 3.64 11.20
CA GLU A 121 7.33 3.78 10.42
C GLU A 121 7.28 3.04 9.07
N LYS A 122 6.48 1.96 8.98
CA LYS A 122 6.36 1.15 7.76
C LYS A 122 5.40 1.74 6.74
N LEU A 123 4.51 2.64 7.16
CA LEU A 123 3.41 3.16 6.35
C LEU A 123 3.91 3.67 4.99
N PHE A 124 4.93 4.52 5.00
CA PHE A 124 5.44 5.17 3.79
C PHE A 124 5.95 4.16 2.76
N LYS A 125 6.68 3.13 3.20
CA LYS A 125 7.20 2.09 2.31
C LYS A 125 6.12 1.15 1.79
N ILE A 126 5.10 0.88 2.59
CA ILE A 126 3.92 0.12 2.17
C ILE A 126 3.15 0.89 1.09
N ILE A 127 2.98 2.21 1.25
CA ILE A 127 2.36 3.07 0.23
C ILE A 127 3.21 3.09 -1.05
N ASP A 128 4.54 3.25 -0.93
CA ASP A 128 5.45 3.21 -2.09
C ASP A 128 5.31 1.89 -2.88
N MET A 129 5.18 0.74 -2.18
CA MET A 129 4.95 -0.56 -2.81
C MET A 129 3.57 -0.68 -3.43
N HIS A 130 2.52 -0.22 -2.73
CA HIS A 130 1.15 -0.21 -3.24
C HIS A 130 1.08 0.55 -4.57
N ASN A 131 1.63 1.76 -4.61
CA ASN A 131 1.65 2.59 -5.81
C ASN A 131 2.41 1.89 -6.95
N ALA A 132 3.56 1.28 -6.64
CA ALA A 132 4.33 0.55 -7.63
C ALA A 132 3.59 -0.67 -8.20
N LEU A 133 2.77 -1.37 -7.41
CA LEU A 133 1.93 -2.47 -7.89
C LEU A 133 0.71 -1.97 -8.66
N ALA A 134 0.04 -0.93 -8.17
CA ALA A 134 -1.08 -0.30 -8.87
C ALA A 134 -0.66 0.20 -10.27
N ASP A 135 0.55 0.77 -10.40
CA ASP A 135 1.15 1.16 -11.69
C ASP A 135 1.38 -0.03 -12.64
N LEU A 136 1.53 -1.25 -12.10
CA LEU A 136 1.84 -2.47 -12.86
C LEU A 136 0.60 -3.33 -13.14
N LEU A 137 -0.50 -3.14 -12.41
CA LEU A 137 -1.76 -3.85 -12.64
C LEU A 137 -2.23 -3.82 -14.11
N PRO A 138 -2.32 -2.66 -14.79
CA PRO A 138 -2.77 -2.64 -16.18
C PRO A 138 -1.81 -3.39 -17.11
N ASP A 139 -0.50 -3.29 -16.88
CA ASP A 139 0.49 -4.05 -17.65
C ASP A 139 0.31 -5.56 -17.44
N ILE A 140 0.05 -5.99 -16.20
CA ILE A 140 -0.22 -7.40 -15.88
C ILE A 140 -1.51 -7.85 -16.60
N SER A 141 -2.61 -7.10 -16.49
CA SER A 141 -3.87 -7.42 -17.18
C SER A 141 -3.66 -7.56 -18.69
N ASP A 142 -3.02 -6.57 -19.32
CA ASP A 142 -2.74 -6.59 -20.76
C ASP A 142 -1.85 -7.77 -21.15
N MET A 143 -0.90 -8.13 -20.28
CA MET A 143 0.04 -9.23 -20.51
C MET A 143 -0.59 -10.61 -20.48
N PHE A 144 -1.71 -10.79 -19.78
CA PHE A 144 -2.39 -12.08 -19.66
C PHE A 144 -3.71 -12.16 -20.43
N ALA A 145 -4.25 -11.04 -20.94
CA ALA A 145 -5.53 -10.89 -21.67
C ALA A 145 -5.74 -11.74 -22.96
N GLY A 146 -4.85 -12.67 -23.28
CA GLY A 146 -5.01 -13.63 -24.39
C GLY A 146 -4.83 -15.10 -24.00
N GLY A 147 -4.56 -15.39 -22.72
CA GLY A 147 -4.15 -16.72 -22.29
C GLY A 147 -5.26 -17.66 -21.84
N SER A 148 -4.85 -18.77 -21.23
CA SER A 148 -5.79 -19.68 -20.57
C SER A 148 -6.51 -18.92 -19.45
N GLU A 149 -7.83 -18.77 -19.58
CA GLU A 149 -8.69 -17.98 -18.68
C GLU A 149 -8.38 -18.26 -17.20
N ALA A 150 -8.16 -19.53 -16.83
CA ALA A 150 -7.90 -19.93 -15.45
C ALA A 150 -6.55 -19.44 -14.89
N ILE A 151 -5.50 -19.32 -15.71
CA ILE A 151 -4.18 -18.87 -15.24
C ILE A 151 -4.09 -17.35 -15.23
N ASP A 152 -4.70 -16.71 -16.24
CA ASP A 152 -4.88 -15.26 -16.29
C ASP A 152 -5.64 -14.78 -15.04
N GLU A 153 -6.82 -15.36 -14.79
CA GLU A 153 -7.65 -15.03 -13.63
C GLU A 153 -6.91 -15.25 -12.31
N SER A 154 -6.11 -16.33 -12.19
CA SER A 154 -5.35 -16.61 -10.97
C SER A 154 -4.23 -15.59 -10.70
N ILE A 155 -3.45 -15.19 -11.71
CA ILE A 155 -2.33 -14.25 -11.53
C ILE A 155 -2.87 -12.83 -11.36
N HIS A 156 -3.89 -12.46 -12.11
CA HIS A 156 -4.56 -11.18 -11.99
C HIS A 156 -5.23 -11.04 -10.62
N ALA A 157 -5.98 -12.05 -10.17
CA ALA A 157 -6.56 -12.07 -8.83
C ALA A 157 -5.48 -11.94 -7.76
N GLN A 158 -4.37 -12.67 -7.88
CA GLN A 158 -3.25 -12.53 -6.94
C GLN A 158 -2.65 -11.12 -6.92
N ALA A 159 -2.52 -10.47 -8.08
CA ALA A 159 -1.99 -9.10 -8.15
C ALA A 159 -2.94 -8.08 -7.51
N VAL A 160 -4.24 -8.25 -7.71
CA VAL A 160 -5.29 -7.45 -7.06
C VAL A 160 -5.29 -7.70 -5.55
N ASP A 161 -5.21 -8.95 -5.11
CA ASP A 161 -5.19 -9.33 -3.70
C ASP A 161 -3.94 -8.77 -2.99
N ALA A 162 -2.77 -8.87 -3.62
CA ALA A 162 -1.53 -8.29 -3.10
C ALA A 162 -1.62 -6.76 -2.94
N THR A 163 -2.20 -6.09 -3.94
CA THR A 163 -2.43 -4.63 -3.91
C THR A 163 -3.43 -4.26 -2.81
N SER A 164 -4.54 -4.99 -2.70
CA SER A 164 -5.55 -4.80 -1.67
C SER A 164 -4.98 -5.06 -0.27
N CYS A 165 -4.14 -6.08 -0.11
CA CYS A 165 -3.48 -6.41 1.15
C CYS A 165 -2.57 -5.27 1.63
N LEU A 166 -1.81 -4.63 0.74
CA LEU A 166 -1.01 -3.45 1.08
C LEU A 166 -1.88 -2.24 1.43
N ALA A 167 -2.99 -2.04 0.73
CA ALA A 167 -3.97 -1.00 1.05
C ALA A 167 -4.58 -1.21 2.45
N ASP A 168 -4.99 -2.45 2.76
CA ASP A 168 -5.49 -2.85 4.08
C ASP A 168 -4.43 -2.64 5.17
N ALA A 169 -3.17 -2.96 4.89
CA ALA A 169 -2.06 -2.74 5.81
C ALA A 169 -1.87 -1.26 6.12
N ALA A 170 -1.87 -0.39 5.10
CA ALA A 170 -1.76 1.05 5.26
C ALA A 170 -2.93 1.61 6.10
N ARG A 171 -4.17 1.20 5.78
CA ARG A 171 -5.37 1.59 6.54
C ARG A 171 -5.35 1.10 7.99
N GLY A 172 -4.88 -0.12 8.21
CA GLY A 172 -4.68 -0.70 9.53
C GLY A 172 -3.67 0.11 10.35
N ILE A 173 -2.53 0.48 9.77
CA ILE A 173 -1.50 1.30 10.43
C ILE A 173 -2.06 2.66 10.83
N LEU A 174 -2.80 3.32 9.95
CA LEU A 174 -3.44 4.62 10.23
C LEU A 174 -4.41 4.53 11.42
N SER A 175 -5.27 3.50 11.42
CA SER A 175 -6.26 3.28 12.49
C SER A 175 -5.60 2.89 13.83
N GLU A 176 -4.58 2.03 13.79
CA GLU A 176 -3.82 1.61 14.97
C GLU A 176 -3.00 2.77 15.54
N PHE A 177 -2.46 3.65 14.69
CA PHE A 177 -1.76 4.85 15.11
C PHE A 177 -2.67 5.81 15.86
N GLU A 178 -3.86 6.12 15.33
CA GLU A 178 -4.85 6.94 16.02
C GLU A 178 -5.21 6.36 17.40
N GLY A 179 -5.49 5.06 17.45
CA GLY A 179 -5.78 4.36 18.70
C GLY A 179 -4.60 4.36 19.70
N ALA A 180 -3.37 4.27 19.21
CA ALA A 180 -2.16 4.32 20.02
C ALA A 180 -1.92 5.73 20.59
N VAL A 181 -2.17 6.78 19.82
CA VAL A 181 -2.09 8.18 20.27
C VAL A 181 -3.12 8.45 21.37
N LEU A 182 -4.36 7.99 21.19
CA LEU A 182 -5.42 8.17 22.18
C LEU A 182 -5.10 7.45 23.51
N ARG A 183 -4.59 6.22 23.43
CA ARG A 183 -4.33 5.34 24.58
C ARG A 183 -2.92 5.43 25.16
N ASP A 184 -2.10 6.38 24.72
CA ASP A 184 -0.71 6.49 25.18
C ASP A 184 -0.64 6.56 26.72
N PRO A 185 -0.02 5.57 27.40
CA PRO A 185 -0.15 5.39 28.83
C PRO A 185 0.79 6.28 29.64
N SER A 186 1.43 7.31 29.07
CA SER A 186 2.40 8.15 29.78
C SER A 186 1.78 8.73 31.06
N ARG A 187 2.18 8.16 32.21
CA ARG A 187 1.67 8.49 33.56
C ARG A 187 2.51 9.54 34.27
N VAL A 188 3.61 9.98 33.66
CA VAL A 188 4.53 10.93 34.28
C VAL A 188 4.29 12.30 33.67
N PRO A 189 3.76 13.27 34.45
CA PRO A 189 3.61 14.63 33.98
C PRO A 189 4.99 15.22 33.66
N VAL A 190 5.08 15.90 32.51
CA VAL A 190 6.32 16.50 32.04
C VAL A 190 6.73 17.63 32.99
N PRO A 191 7.95 17.64 33.53
CA PRO A 191 8.40 18.70 34.43
C PRO A 191 8.25 20.08 33.79
N GLY A 192 7.60 21.01 34.50
CA GLY A 192 7.45 22.40 34.06
C GLY A 192 6.36 22.65 33.00
N GLY A 193 5.52 21.67 32.67
CA GLY A 193 4.40 21.88 31.75
C GLY A 193 4.84 22.23 30.32
N THR A 194 5.99 21.74 29.88
CA THR A 194 6.50 21.96 28.52
C THR A 194 5.76 21.11 27.48
N VAL A 195 6.09 21.28 26.19
CA VAL A 195 5.55 20.45 25.11
C VAL A 195 5.88 18.97 25.35
N HIS A 196 4.88 18.10 25.26
CA HIS A 196 5.00 16.66 25.46
C HIS A 196 5.71 16.00 24.25
N PRO A 197 6.62 15.02 24.45
CA PRO A 197 7.28 14.32 23.35
C PRO A 197 6.31 13.71 22.33
N LEU A 198 5.21 13.10 22.80
CA LEU A 198 4.11 12.60 21.95
C LEU A 198 3.57 13.67 21.00
N THR A 199 3.34 14.90 21.47
CA THR A 199 2.85 16.00 20.61
C THR A 199 3.84 16.31 19.50
N ARG A 200 5.15 16.30 19.79
CA ARG A 200 6.17 16.49 18.76
C ARG A 200 6.17 15.34 17.75
N TYR A 201 6.10 14.11 18.24
CA TYR A 201 6.08 12.90 17.41
C TYR A 201 4.88 12.87 16.47
N VAL A 202 3.66 13.04 17.00
CA VAL A 202 2.42 13.02 16.21
C VAL A 202 2.39 14.13 15.17
N MET A 203 2.76 15.36 15.54
CA MET A 203 2.75 16.46 14.57
C MET A 203 3.83 16.31 13.50
N ASN A 204 5.00 15.74 13.82
CA ASN A 204 6.02 15.42 12.82
C ASN A 204 5.54 14.31 11.88
N TYR A 205 4.88 13.28 12.42
CA TYR A 205 4.30 12.20 11.64
C TYR A 205 3.21 12.70 10.70
N ASN A 206 2.28 13.53 11.18
CA ASN A 206 1.25 14.16 10.34
C ASN A 206 1.87 15.02 9.23
N SER A 207 2.98 15.71 9.51
CA SER A 207 3.69 16.48 8.48
C SER A 207 4.22 15.57 7.37
N LEU A 208 4.78 14.40 7.71
CA LEU A 208 5.29 13.42 6.72
C LEU A 208 4.17 12.74 5.94
N ILE A 209 3.02 12.45 6.57
CA ILE A 209 1.88 11.84 5.88
C ILE A 209 1.29 12.80 4.84
N CYS A 210 1.35 14.11 5.05
CA CYS A 210 0.85 15.08 4.06
C CYS A 210 1.55 14.97 2.70
N ASP A 211 2.83 14.57 2.66
CA ASP A 211 3.55 14.33 1.40
C ASP A 211 2.93 13.18 0.58
N TYR A 212 2.11 12.33 1.21
CA TYR A 212 1.42 11.18 0.63
C TYR A 212 -0.08 11.41 0.43
N GLU A 213 -0.57 12.67 0.48
CA GLU A 213 -1.98 13.03 0.37
C GLU A 213 -2.68 12.36 -0.81
N ALA A 214 -2.08 12.40 -2.02
CA ALA A 214 -2.69 11.86 -3.23
C ALA A 214 -2.93 10.33 -3.13
N SER A 215 -1.89 9.59 -2.75
CA SER A 215 -1.96 8.13 -2.62
C SER A 215 -2.90 7.69 -1.49
N LEU A 216 -2.90 8.42 -0.36
CA LEU A 216 -3.76 8.11 0.77
C LEU A 216 -5.21 8.48 0.52
N SER A 217 -5.48 9.56 -0.22
CA SER A 217 -6.84 9.92 -0.60
C SER A 217 -7.48 8.82 -1.45
N GLU A 218 -6.74 8.28 -2.42
CA GLU A 218 -7.20 7.14 -3.23
C GLU A 218 -7.42 5.88 -2.38
N LEU A 219 -6.44 5.52 -1.53
CA LEU A 219 -6.52 4.37 -0.64
C LEU A 219 -7.70 4.41 0.33
N ILE A 220 -8.02 5.60 0.86
CA ILE A 220 -9.13 5.78 1.81
C ILE A 220 -10.47 5.76 1.07
N ILE A 221 -10.58 6.37 -0.11
CA ILE A 221 -11.82 6.37 -0.93
C ILE A 221 -12.22 4.94 -1.34
N THR A 222 -11.26 4.09 -1.72
CA THR A 222 -11.50 2.70 -2.12
C THR A 222 -12.10 1.83 -1.00
N SER A 223 -12.11 2.31 0.24
CA SER A 223 -12.72 1.65 1.42
C SER A 223 -14.23 1.84 1.52
N CYS A 224 -14.84 2.68 0.68
CA CYS A 224 -16.29 2.77 0.58
C CYS A 224 -16.75 1.86 -0.56
N PRO A 225 -17.01 0.55 -0.32
CA PRO A 225 -17.98 -0.11 -1.16
C PRO A 225 -19.25 0.72 -1.00
N SER A 226 -19.80 1.20 -2.12
CA SER A 226 -21.17 1.69 -2.19
C SER A 226 -22.04 0.73 -1.38
N SER A 227 -22.41 1.14 -0.17
CA SER A 227 -23.37 0.42 0.63
C SER A 227 -24.70 0.67 -0.07
N GLY A 228 -24.99 -0.20 -1.02
CA GLY A 228 -26.35 -0.41 -1.50
C GLY A 228 -27.23 -0.67 -0.28
N ASP A 229 -28.37 0.01 -0.30
CA ASP A 229 -29.45 0.02 0.69
C ASP A 229 -29.13 0.64 2.05
N THR A 230 -29.62 1.87 2.25
CA THR A 230 -30.75 2.13 3.18
C THR A 230 -31.35 3.52 2.88
N LEU A 231 -32.48 3.48 2.17
CA LEU A 231 -33.65 4.35 2.28
C LEU A 231 -33.61 5.80 1.78
N ALA A 232 -34.47 6.01 0.79
CA ALA A 232 -35.06 7.28 0.41
C ALA A 232 -35.46 8.13 1.64
N ALA A 233 -34.84 9.29 1.76
CA ALA A 233 -35.39 10.44 2.46
C ALA A 233 -35.14 11.69 1.60
N SER A 234 -36.18 12.51 1.52
CA SER A 234 -36.46 13.63 0.63
C SER A 234 -35.36 14.70 0.47
N PRO A 235 -35.36 15.46 -0.63
CA PRO A 235 -34.53 16.64 -0.80
C PRO A 235 -35.21 17.83 -0.13
N ASP A 236 -34.67 18.29 1.00
CA ASP A 236 -34.91 19.65 1.49
C ASP A 236 -33.67 20.20 2.19
N GLU A 237 -33.56 21.52 2.11
CA GLU A 237 -32.35 22.34 2.01
C GLU A 237 -31.56 22.57 3.32
N HIS A 238 -30.30 22.99 3.10
CA HIS A 238 -29.36 23.66 4.00
C HIS A 238 -28.67 22.83 5.11
N ASN A 239 -27.42 22.44 4.85
CA ASN A 239 -26.25 23.16 5.39
C ASN A 239 -24.94 22.65 4.77
N THR A 240 -24.02 23.59 4.55
CA THR A 240 -22.63 23.43 4.10
C THR A 240 -21.89 22.32 4.85
N GLU A 241 -21.85 21.13 4.27
CA GLU A 241 -20.85 20.13 4.64
C GLU A 241 -19.74 20.21 3.59
N SER A 242 -18.66 20.89 3.97
CA SER A 242 -17.37 20.80 3.31
C SER A 242 -17.14 19.36 2.85
N HIS A 243 -16.90 19.16 1.56
CA HIS A 243 -16.28 17.93 1.05
C HIS A 243 -14.89 17.80 1.68
N GLN A 244 -14.83 17.45 2.97
CA GLN A 244 -13.60 17.10 3.64
C GLN A 244 -13.19 15.77 3.02
N LEU A 245 -12.08 15.81 2.29
CA LEU A 245 -11.44 14.62 1.76
C LEU A 245 -11.29 13.62 2.93
N PRO A 246 -11.60 12.32 2.74
CA PRO A 246 -11.52 11.32 3.80
C PRO A 246 -10.17 11.31 4.55
N PHE A 247 -9.10 11.69 3.84
CA PHE A 247 -7.77 11.89 4.39
C PHE A 247 -7.68 13.08 5.37
N ALA A 248 -8.28 14.23 5.04
CA ALA A 248 -8.34 15.39 5.91
C ALA A 248 -9.10 15.08 7.21
N ALA A 249 -10.21 14.34 7.11
CA ALA A 249 -10.96 13.89 8.28
C ALA A 249 -10.10 13.00 9.20
N HIS A 250 -9.30 12.10 8.63
CA HIS A 250 -8.39 11.26 9.41
C HIS A 250 -7.29 12.06 10.13
N LEU A 251 -6.66 13.02 9.45
CA LEU A 251 -5.66 13.91 10.08
C LEU A 251 -6.26 14.71 11.24
N ILE A 252 -7.49 15.21 11.07
CA ILE A 252 -8.22 15.92 12.13
C ILE A 252 -8.51 14.96 13.29
N SER A 253 -8.91 13.71 13.02
CA SER A 253 -9.15 12.70 14.07
C SER A 253 -7.90 12.42 14.91
N ILE A 254 -6.73 12.28 14.28
CA ILE A 254 -5.45 12.13 15.00
C ILE A 254 -5.17 13.33 15.91
N ILE A 255 -5.43 14.56 15.44
CA ILE A 255 -5.23 15.77 16.24
C ILE A 255 -6.19 15.78 17.43
N ILE A 256 -7.46 15.46 17.23
CA ILE A 256 -8.46 15.38 18.31
C ILE A 256 -8.10 14.29 19.33
N ALA A 257 -7.61 13.14 18.87
CA ALA A 257 -7.12 12.06 19.72
C ALA A 257 -5.93 12.51 20.58
N LEU A 258 -5.00 13.27 19.99
CA LEU A 258 -3.88 13.88 20.70
C LEU A 258 -4.36 14.89 21.74
N GLU A 259 -5.34 15.74 21.44
CA GLU A 259 -5.92 16.69 22.38
C GLU A 259 -6.55 16.01 23.60
N HIS A 260 -7.40 15.00 23.38
CA HIS A 260 -8.01 14.22 24.47
C HIS A 260 -6.96 13.51 25.34
N ASN A 261 -5.91 12.98 24.72
CA ASN A 261 -4.81 12.37 25.44
C ASN A 261 -4.04 13.41 26.29
N LEU A 262 -3.83 14.62 25.75
CA LEU A 262 -3.20 15.73 26.47
C LEU A 262 -4.05 16.24 27.63
N GLU A 263 -5.37 16.34 27.48
CA GLU A 263 -6.30 16.69 28.56
C GLU A 263 -6.26 15.66 29.68
N SER A 264 -6.28 14.38 29.32
CA SER A 264 -6.14 13.28 30.28
C SER A 264 -4.83 13.38 31.05
N LYS A 265 -3.72 13.74 30.39
CA LYS A 265 -2.42 13.96 31.04
C LYS A 265 -2.35 15.25 31.85
N ALA A 266 -3.05 16.29 31.43
CA ALA A 266 -3.14 17.55 32.16
C ALA A 266 -3.81 17.34 33.53
N SER A 267 -4.74 16.38 33.64
CA SER A 267 -5.38 16.02 34.92
C SER A 267 -4.43 15.39 35.95
N LEU A 268 -3.24 14.94 35.54
CA LEU A 268 -2.23 14.36 36.43
C LEU A 268 -1.45 15.41 37.23
N TYR A 269 -1.50 16.69 36.84
CA TYR A 269 -0.85 17.77 37.57
C TYR A 269 -1.65 18.13 38.82
N LYS A 270 -0.96 18.25 39.95
CA LYS A 270 -1.56 18.69 41.22
C LYS A 270 -1.93 20.18 41.22
N ASP A 271 -1.16 21.00 40.51
CA ASP A 271 -1.38 22.44 40.39
C ASP A 271 -2.19 22.73 39.10
N PRO A 272 -3.42 23.29 39.22
CA PRO A 272 -4.23 23.69 38.06
C PRO A 272 -3.50 24.65 37.12
N THR A 273 -2.63 25.51 37.65
CA THR A 273 -1.87 26.48 36.86
C THR A 273 -0.90 25.79 35.91
N LEU A 274 -0.20 24.76 36.39
CA LEU A 274 0.71 23.95 35.58
C LEU A 274 -0.05 23.06 34.59
N SER A 275 -1.23 22.59 34.94
CA SER A 275 -2.13 21.85 34.04
C SER A 275 -2.54 22.71 32.84
N HIS A 276 -3.01 23.94 33.08
CA HIS A 276 -3.37 24.88 32.02
C HIS A 276 -2.16 25.35 31.21
N LEU A 277 -1.00 25.57 31.84
CA LEU A 277 0.25 25.92 31.15
C LEU A 277 0.66 24.80 30.19
N PHE A 278 0.57 23.55 30.64
CA PHE A 278 0.86 22.37 29.82
C PHE A 278 -0.06 22.30 28.59
N LEU A 279 -1.37 22.44 28.77
CA LEU A 279 -2.32 22.44 27.66
C LEU A 279 -2.02 23.58 26.67
N MET A 280 -1.85 24.79 27.18
CA MET A 280 -1.55 25.97 26.35
C MET A 280 -0.28 25.76 25.52
N ASN A 281 0.79 25.22 26.10
CA ASN A 281 2.04 24.97 25.40
C ASN A 281 1.87 23.92 24.28
N ASN A 282 1.13 22.85 24.53
CA ASN A 282 0.93 21.79 23.55
C ASN A 282 -0.03 22.19 22.43
N VAL A 283 -1.18 22.79 22.75
CA VAL A 283 -2.15 23.29 21.76
C VAL A 283 -1.51 24.37 20.89
N ARG A 284 -0.74 25.30 21.50
CA ARG A 284 0.02 26.31 20.75
C ARG A 284 1.05 25.66 19.82
N TYR A 285 1.70 24.57 20.24
CA TYR A 285 2.63 23.83 19.38
C TYR A 285 1.92 23.18 18.20
N ILE A 286 0.76 22.55 18.42
CA ILE A 286 -0.08 21.96 17.36
C ILE A 286 -0.49 23.05 16.36
N ALA A 287 -1.09 24.14 16.83
CA ALA A 287 -1.51 25.26 16.00
C ALA A 287 -0.33 25.89 15.23
N HIS A 288 0.83 26.01 15.87
CA HIS A 288 2.04 26.49 15.20
C HIS A 288 2.46 25.54 14.08
N LYS A 289 2.48 24.23 14.31
CA LYS A 289 2.84 23.24 13.28
C LYS A 289 1.87 23.26 12.10
N VAL A 290 0.56 23.29 12.35
CA VAL A 290 -0.46 23.39 11.30
C VAL A 290 -0.30 24.69 10.49
N ARG A 291 0.00 25.82 11.14
CA ARG A 291 0.20 27.11 10.45
C ARG A 291 1.42 27.15 9.52
N HIS A 292 2.48 26.41 9.86
CA HIS A 292 3.77 26.48 9.16
C HIS A 292 3.96 25.37 8.12
N SER A 293 3.02 24.42 8.01
CA SER A 293 2.95 23.46 6.91
C SER A 293 1.77 23.83 6.00
N PRO A 294 2.04 24.25 4.75
CA PRO A 294 0.98 24.66 3.82
C PRO A 294 0.03 23.49 3.52
N ASP A 295 0.55 22.28 3.41
CA ASP A 295 -0.21 21.07 3.08
C ASP A 295 -1.14 20.68 4.24
N MET A 296 -0.64 20.66 5.48
CA MET A 296 -1.49 20.45 6.67
C MET A 296 -2.55 21.54 6.79
N ARG A 297 -2.21 22.81 6.53
CA ARG A 297 -3.16 23.92 6.62
C ARG A 297 -4.27 23.79 5.58
N ALA A 298 -3.92 23.40 4.35
CA ALA A 298 -4.88 23.19 3.28
C ALA A 298 -5.88 22.07 3.62
N LEU A 299 -5.38 20.97 4.20
CA LEU A 299 -6.19 19.81 4.57
C LEU A 299 -7.07 20.04 5.80
N ILE A 300 -6.52 20.61 6.88
CA ILE A 300 -7.22 20.79 8.16
C ILE A 300 -8.23 21.94 8.08
N GLY A 301 -7.95 22.94 7.24
CA GLY A 301 -8.78 24.12 7.07
C GLY A 301 -8.59 25.17 8.17
N ASP A 302 -8.84 26.43 7.80
CA ASP A 302 -8.65 27.58 8.70
C ASP A 302 -9.64 27.58 9.88
N ASP A 303 -10.78 26.89 9.78
CA ASP A 303 -11.79 26.86 10.85
C ASP A 303 -11.39 25.98 12.04
N HIS A 304 -10.75 24.83 11.78
CA HIS A 304 -10.18 24.02 12.86
C HIS A 304 -8.99 24.75 13.51
N LEU A 305 -8.20 25.48 12.72
CA LEU A 305 -7.12 26.30 13.25
C LEU A 305 -7.62 27.46 14.13
N LYS A 306 -8.76 28.07 13.80
CA LYS A 306 -9.39 29.07 14.68
C LYS A 306 -9.80 28.44 16.00
N ARG A 307 -10.44 27.26 15.99
CA ARG A 307 -10.78 26.52 17.21
C ARG A 307 -9.57 26.21 18.09
N LEU A 308 -8.41 25.90 17.51
CA LEU A 308 -7.17 25.65 18.25
C LEU A 308 -6.54 26.91 18.86
N THR A 309 -6.98 28.11 18.48
CA THR A 309 -6.32 29.37 18.88
C THR A 309 -7.22 30.38 19.57
N CYS A 310 -8.51 30.08 19.72
CA CYS A 310 -9.48 30.82 20.52
C CYS A 310 -9.59 30.20 21.91
#